data_AF-A0A7S0KG77-F1
#
_entry.id   AF-A0A7S0KG77-F1
#
_cell.length_a   1.000
_cell.length_b   1.000
_cell.length_c   1.000
_cell.angle_alpha   90.00
_cell.angle_beta   90.00
_cell.angle_gamma   90.00
#
_symmetry.space_group_name_H-M   'P 1'
#
loop_
_entity.id
_entity.type
_entity.pdbx_description
1 polymer ?
#
loop_
_entity_poly.entity_id
_entity_poly.type
_entity_poly.pdbx_seq_one_letter_code
_entity_poly.pdbx_strand_id
1 'polypeptide(L)'
;MASTAETCAAIERALTNLALTDDVKLERVLGVLVPKAIEMLETTDAVVVREVLKLLHHINKRLDPATGCALPVDALVTLYTTHTSAMVRNFALVYVEKGFGRADGATRERAIGRALRGLSTRSAEHVDVLVRLAFDALGTLKRDDSRRDVEFLVRDEDRKVFLSRALRFLCYAPNASGTSARATDNPLETRLRAMADAAMGVDGAPARELRAAVVGAAAAAAQGGQEAPALTAPPMLSPNAVERILGKGKPKPSAEALAKRKLALLEFIAKAEICERAKDVEMSTDKDHDKETGVTESPTRDEDSVRFLVSGSEMLTHCIVASCDSDHEVAKRGEELLKRRCTWETNRPIVNLDDADVASRLFRLFLGSSLDVPVESRVLPASPAVKLKIINLLTRSIAAADMFPKNIEVVKMCLYGEGTTTRLKACGMEFTVWILTHATNAELAAFAPSLMAGMIEILDS
;
A
#
# COMPACT_ATOMS: atom_id res chain seq x y z
N MET A 1 -27.62 14.47 33.93
CA MET A 1 -26.99 13.14 33.74
C MET A 1 -27.83 12.16 34.54
N ALA A 2 -28.25 11.04 33.94
CA ALA A 2 -28.90 9.97 34.68
C ALA A 2 -27.93 9.43 35.75
N SER A 3 -28.44 9.01 36.91
CA SER A 3 -27.58 8.43 37.93
C SER A 3 -26.99 7.09 37.45
N THR A 4 -25.85 6.67 38.01
CA THR A 4 -25.26 5.35 37.77
C THR A 4 -26.29 4.24 37.96
N ALA A 5 -27.09 4.32 39.04
CA ALA A 5 -28.13 3.35 39.36
C ALA A 5 -29.25 3.30 38.30
N GLU A 6 -29.71 4.46 37.81
CA GLU A 6 -30.73 4.54 36.75
C GLU A 6 -30.25 3.92 35.44
N THR A 7 -28.97 4.14 35.12
CA THR A 7 -28.36 3.63 33.89
C THR A 7 -28.17 2.12 33.97
N CYS A 8 -27.69 1.60 35.10
CA CYS A 8 -27.61 0.16 35.35
C CYS A 8 -29.00 -0.51 35.28
N ALA A 9 -30.02 0.09 35.90
CA ALA A 9 -31.39 -0.42 35.82
C ALA A 9 -31.97 -0.38 34.39
N ALA A 10 -31.54 0.56 33.55
CA ALA A 10 -31.91 0.56 32.13
C ALA A 10 -31.21 -0.57 31.35
N ILE A 11 -29.94 -0.87 31.67
CA ILE A 11 -29.18 -1.98 31.06
C ILE A 11 -29.80 -3.32 31.46
N GLU A 12 -30.15 -3.52 32.72
CA GLU A 12 -30.81 -4.76 33.19
C GLU A 12 -32.16 -4.98 32.49
N ARG A 13 -32.97 -3.93 32.33
CA ARG A 13 -34.21 -4.01 31.55
C ARG A 13 -33.94 -4.38 30.08
N ALA A 14 -32.89 -3.83 29.48
CA ALA A 14 -32.49 -4.18 28.12
C ALA A 14 -32.05 -5.65 28.00
N LEU A 15 -31.34 -6.17 28.99
CA LEU A 15 -30.96 -7.59 29.09
C LEU A 15 -32.19 -8.49 29.18
N THR A 16 -33.15 -8.17 30.05
CA THR A 16 -34.40 -8.95 30.18
C THR A 16 -35.19 -8.93 28.87
N ASN A 17 -35.33 -7.76 28.24
CA ASN A 17 -36.02 -7.64 26.96
C ASN A 17 -35.33 -8.44 25.85
N LEU A 18 -34.00 -8.42 25.79
CA LEU A 18 -33.22 -9.21 24.83
C LEU A 18 -33.41 -10.71 25.06
N ALA A 19 -33.45 -11.16 26.32
CA ALA A 19 -33.69 -12.55 26.66
C ALA A 19 -35.08 -13.04 26.22
N LEU A 20 -36.10 -12.18 26.34
CA LEU A 20 -37.49 -12.46 25.96
C LEU A 20 -37.81 -12.20 24.48
N THR A 21 -36.84 -11.69 23.70
CA THR A 21 -37.07 -11.37 22.28
C THR A 21 -37.09 -12.65 21.45
N ASP A 22 -38.15 -12.84 20.67
CA ASP A 22 -38.25 -13.90 19.65
C ASP A 22 -37.28 -13.63 18.48
N ASP A 23 -36.78 -14.69 17.84
CA ASP A 23 -35.80 -14.56 16.74
C ASP A 23 -36.32 -13.73 15.56
N VAL A 24 -37.63 -13.72 15.30
CA VAL A 24 -38.27 -12.90 14.26
C VAL A 24 -38.12 -11.39 14.51
N LYS A 25 -38.04 -10.98 15.78
CA LYS A 25 -37.91 -9.57 16.18
C LYS A 25 -36.47 -9.20 16.50
N LEU A 26 -35.56 -10.18 16.55
CA LEU A 26 -34.18 -10.01 16.99
C LEU A 26 -33.45 -8.94 16.16
N GLU A 27 -33.57 -8.99 14.83
CA GLU A 27 -32.93 -8.00 13.96
C GLU A 27 -33.32 -6.56 14.29
N ARG A 28 -34.62 -6.30 14.42
CA ARG A 28 -35.14 -4.97 14.77
C ARG A 28 -34.63 -4.52 16.15
N VAL A 29 -34.60 -5.43 17.13
CA VAL A 29 -34.13 -5.13 18.48
C VAL A 29 -32.62 -4.83 18.46
N LEU A 30 -31.82 -5.65 17.79
CA LEU A 30 -30.37 -5.44 17.67
C LEU A 30 -30.04 -4.17 16.88
N GLY A 31 -30.84 -3.82 15.88
CA GLY A 31 -30.72 -2.58 15.12
C GLY A 31 -30.74 -1.32 15.99
N VAL A 32 -31.47 -1.34 17.11
CA VAL A 32 -31.54 -0.22 18.05
C VAL A 32 -30.59 -0.42 19.24
N LEU A 33 -30.51 -1.65 19.74
CA LEU A 33 -29.81 -1.95 20.98
C LEU A 33 -28.29 -1.91 20.82
N VAL A 34 -27.74 -2.38 19.69
CA VAL A 34 -26.29 -2.41 19.47
C VAL A 34 -25.70 -1.00 19.42
N PRO A 35 -26.20 -0.06 18.59
CA PRO A 35 -25.66 1.30 18.56
C PRO A 35 -25.77 1.98 19.93
N LYS A 36 -26.92 1.85 20.59
CA LYS A 36 -27.16 2.44 21.90
C LYS A 36 -26.22 1.89 22.97
N ALA A 37 -26.00 0.58 23.00
CA ALA A 37 -25.07 -0.03 23.95
C ALA A 37 -23.64 0.45 23.73
N ILE A 38 -23.20 0.60 22.48
CA ILE A 38 -21.85 1.11 22.15
C ILE A 38 -21.70 2.58 22.56
N GLU A 39 -22.71 3.41 22.30
CA GLU A 39 -22.73 4.83 22.70
C GLU A 39 -22.63 4.98 24.24
N MET A 40 -23.26 4.09 25.01
CA MET A 40 -23.16 4.07 26.47
C MET A 40 -21.74 3.82 27.01
N LEU A 41 -20.80 3.31 26.19
CA LEU A 41 -19.39 3.16 26.56
C LEU A 41 -18.60 4.48 26.56
N GLU A 42 -19.22 5.61 26.23
CA GLU A 42 -18.58 6.93 26.37
C GLU A 42 -18.42 7.37 27.83
N THR A 43 -19.15 6.73 28.76
CA THR A 43 -19.03 6.99 30.19
C THR A 43 -17.66 6.63 30.77
N THR A 44 -17.22 7.38 31.79
CA THR A 44 -16.03 7.07 32.59
C THR A 44 -16.33 6.19 33.81
N ASP A 45 -17.60 5.90 34.08
CA ASP A 45 -18.03 5.09 35.22
C ASP A 45 -17.76 3.60 34.97
N ALA A 46 -16.80 3.03 35.72
CA ALA A 46 -16.40 1.63 35.59
C ALA A 46 -17.52 0.62 35.89
N VAL A 47 -18.52 1.00 36.70
CA VAL A 47 -19.69 0.14 36.98
C VAL A 47 -20.57 0.08 35.74
N VAL A 48 -20.89 1.22 35.15
CA VAL A 48 -21.70 1.28 33.92
C VAL A 48 -20.98 0.57 32.78
N VAL A 49 -19.68 0.81 32.60
CA VAL A 49 -18.87 0.11 31.57
C VAL A 49 -18.98 -1.40 31.73
N ARG A 50 -18.86 -1.93 32.96
CA ARG A 50 -18.99 -3.37 33.22
C ARG A 50 -20.36 -3.91 32.83
N GLU A 51 -21.43 -3.20 33.17
CA GLU A 51 -22.80 -3.62 32.81
C GLU A 51 -23.05 -3.55 31.31
N VAL A 52 -22.54 -2.51 30.62
CA VAL A 52 -22.62 -2.42 29.16
C VAL A 52 -21.84 -3.56 28.49
N LEU A 53 -20.66 -3.92 28.98
CA LEU A 53 -19.90 -5.06 28.46
C LEU A 53 -20.65 -6.40 28.65
N LYS A 54 -21.34 -6.58 29.78
CA LYS A 54 -22.24 -7.73 29.97
C LYS A 54 -23.37 -7.72 28.94
N LEU A 55 -24.00 -6.57 28.69
CA LEU A 55 -25.03 -6.42 27.67
C LEU A 55 -24.50 -6.80 26.26
N LEU A 56 -23.34 -6.28 25.86
CA LEU A 56 -22.71 -6.62 24.59
C LEU A 56 -22.35 -8.12 24.49
N HIS A 57 -21.94 -8.75 25.60
CA HIS A 57 -21.73 -10.19 25.65
C HIS A 57 -23.02 -10.98 25.36
N HIS A 58 -24.13 -10.62 26.01
CA HIS A 58 -25.43 -11.27 25.77
C HIS A 58 -25.96 -11.02 24.35
N ILE A 59 -25.73 -9.82 23.81
CA ILE A 59 -26.00 -9.50 22.40
C ILE A 59 -25.24 -10.45 21.48
N ASN A 60 -23.93 -10.60 21.67
CA ASN A 60 -23.11 -11.49 20.85
C ASN A 60 -23.59 -12.94 20.91
N LYS A 61 -23.95 -13.44 22.11
CA LYS A 61 -24.48 -14.79 22.29
C LYS A 61 -25.76 -15.05 21.48
N ARG A 62 -26.62 -14.04 21.29
CA ARG A 62 -27.82 -14.12 20.44
C ARG A 62 -27.52 -13.89 18.95
N LEU A 63 -26.57 -13.00 18.63
CA LEU A 63 -26.23 -12.59 17.27
C LEU A 63 -25.39 -13.63 16.52
N ASP A 64 -24.43 -14.26 17.20
CA ASP A 64 -23.46 -15.16 16.56
C ASP A 64 -24.12 -16.40 15.92
N PRO A 65 -25.13 -17.07 16.53
CA PRO A 65 -25.89 -18.14 15.89
C PRO A 65 -26.80 -17.65 14.76
N ALA A 66 -27.29 -16.42 14.85
CA ALA A 66 -28.29 -15.85 13.95
C ALA A 66 -27.64 -15.25 12.69
N THR A 67 -26.99 -16.07 11.86
CA THR A 67 -26.17 -15.60 10.71
C THR A 67 -26.92 -14.76 9.67
N GLY A 68 -28.24 -14.97 9.51
CA GLY A 68 -29.09 -14.19 8.61
C GLY A 68 -29.55 -12.83 9.14
N CYS A 69 -29.33 -12.54 10.43
CA CYS A 69 -29.73 -11.28 11.05
C CYS A 69 -28.81 -10.14 10.57
N ALA A 70 -29.38 -9.12 9.92
CA ALA A 70 -28.65 -7.94 9.52
C ALA A 70 -28.28 -7.06 10.74
N LEU A 71 -27.23 -6.26 10.58
CA LEU A 71 -26.82 -5.24 11.55
C LEU A 71 -26.90 -3.85 10.91
N PRO A 72 -27.13 -2.79 11.70
CA PRO A 72 -27.29 -1.43 11.19
C PRO A 72 -25.92 -0.81 10.84
N VAL A 73 -25.28 -1.30 9.77
CA VAL A 73 -23.91 -0.94 9.38
C VAL A 73 -23.74 0.58 9.25
N ASP A 74 -24.71 1.28 8.66
CA ASP A 74 -24.65 2.73 8.49
C ASP A 74 -24.65 3.50 9.84
N ALA A 75 -25.39 3.02 10.84
CA ALA A 75 -25.38 3.60 12.19
C ALA A 75 -24.07 3.29 12.92
N LEU A 76 -23.54 2.08 12.75
CA LEU A 76 -22.27 1.66 13.37
C LEU A 76 -21.07 2.44 12.81
N VAL A 77 -21.04 2.68 11.49
CA VAL A 77 -20.04 3.54 10.86
C VAL A 77 -20.19 4.98 11.36
N THR A 78 -21.42 5.48 11.52
CA THR A 78 -21.65 6.82 12.08
C THR A 78 -21.07 6.92 13.49
N LEU A 79 -21.33 5.96 14.38
CA LEU A 79 -20.72 5.92 15.71
C LEU A 79 -19.19 5.94 15.65
N TYR A 80 -18.59 5.13 14.76
CA TYR A 80 -17.15 5.05 14.60
C TYR A 80 -16.52 6.37 14.12
N THR A 81 -17.18 7.09 13.21
CA THR A 81 -16.63 8.30 12.61
C THR A 81 -16.87 9.55 13.46
N THR A 82 -17.99 9.64 14.18
CA THR A 82 -18.37 10.84 14.95
C THR A 82 -17.79 10.88 16.36
N HIS A 83 -17.57 9.73 17.01
CA HIS A 83 -17.10 9.70 18.39
C HIS A 83 -15.57 9.73 18.49
N THR A 84 -15.06 10.36 19.54
CA THR A 84 -13.62 10.46 19.83
C THR A 84 -13.17 9.45 20.89
N SER A 85 -14.08 8.92 21.73
CA SER A 85 -13.75 7.88 22.71
C SER A 85 -13.13 6.66 22.02
N ALA A 86 -11.94 6.24 22.48
CA ALA A 86 -11.26 5.06 21.97
C ALA A 86 -12.10 3.79 22.21
N MET A 87 -12.77 3.69 23.37
CA MET A 87 -13.60 2.55 23.70
C MET A 87 -14.79 2.43 22.74
N VAL A 88 -15.51 3.54 22.51
CA VAL A 88 -16.63 3.59 21.55
C VAL A 88 -16.15 3.21 20.14
N ARG A 89 -15.04 3.79 19.68
CA ARG A 89 -14.50 3.50 18.34
C ARG A 89 -14.06 2.04 18.17
N ASN A 90 -13.42 1.44 19.17
CA ASN A 90 -12.98 0.05 19.13
C ASN A 90 -14.19 -0.90 19.02
N PHE A 91 -15.21 -0.72 19.86
CA PHE A 91 -16.41 -1.54 19.81
C PHE A 91 -17.24 -1.29 18.55
N ALA A 92 -17.39 -0.03 18.12
CA ALA A 92 -18.04 0.29 16.86
C ALA A 92 -17.38 -0.44 15.69
N LEU A 93 -16.05 -0.40 15.59
CA LEU A 93 -15.31 -1.08 14.51
C LEU A 93 -15.48 -2.60 14.53
N VAL A 94 -15.49 -3.24 15.71
CA VAL A 94 -15.78 -4.68 15.84
C VAL A 94 -17.17 -5.01 15.31
N TYR A 95 -18.19 -4.22 15.66
CA TYR A 95 -19.54 -4.44 15.16
C TYR A 95 -19.71 -4.06 13.68
N VAL A 96 -18.95 -3.09 13.16
CA VAL A 96 -18.84 -2.82 11.72
C VAL A 96 -18.32 -4.06 10.99
N GLU A 97 -17.22 -4.67 11.46
CA GLU A 97 -16.68 -5.89 10.84
C GLU A 97 -17.69 -7.06 10.87
N LYS A 98 -18.40 -7.25 11.99
CA LYS A 98 -19.48 -8.25 12.09
C LYS A 98 -20.63 -7.95 11.12
N GLY A 99 -21.04 -6.69 11.00
CA GLY A 99 -22.14 -6.25 10.15
C GLY A 99 -21.82 -6.35 8.66
N PHE A 100 -20.57 -6.11 8.27
CA PHE A 100 -20.10 -6.26 6.88
C PHE A 100 -20.21 -7.69 6.37
N GLY A 101 -20.06 -8.71 7.22
CA GLY A 101 -20.29 -10.11 6.83
C GLY A 101 -21.75 -10.44 6.51
N ARG A 102 -22.69 -9.56 6.88
CA ARG A 102 -24.15 -9.79 6.86
C ARG A 102 -24.91 -8.85 5.94
N ALA A 103 -24.24 -7.83 5.40
CA ALA A 103 -24.84 -6.80 4.55
C ALA A 103 -24.59 -7.06 3.06
N ASP A 104 -25.45 -6.48 2.21
CA ASP A 104 -25.30 -6.53 0.75
C ASP A 104 -24.11 -5.69 0.25
N GLY A 105 -23.67 -5.93 -0.99
CA GLY A 105 -22.52 -5.24 -1.59
C GLY A 105 -22.64 -3.71 -1.58
N ALA A 106 -23.80 -3.18 -1.99
CA ALA A 106 -24.01 -1.74 -2.10
C ALA A 106 -23.96 -1.03 -0.75
N THR A 107 -24.56 -1.64 0.28
CA THR A 107 -24.48 -1.13 1.65
C THR A 107 -23.04 -1.14 2.19
N ARG A 108 -22.29 -2.22 1.94
CA ARG A 108 -20.88 -2.31 2.37
C ARG A 108 -20.00 -1.26 1.72
N GLU A 109 -20.12 -1.05 0.41
CA GLU A 109 -19.29 -0.07 -0.30
C GLU A 109 -19.59 1.37 0.13
N ARG A 110 -20.87 1.74 0.25
CA ARG A 110 -21.28 3.05 0.77
C ARG A 110 -20.75 3.27 2.19
N ALA A 111 -20.92 2.28 3.06
CA ALA A 111 -20.51 2.39 4.46
C ALA A 111 -18.99 2.49 4.60
N ILE A 112 -18.22 1.70 3.85
CA ILE A 112 -16.76 1.73 3.96
C ILE A 112 -16.16 3.01 3.42
N GLY A 113 -16.70 3.57 2.32
CA GLY A 113 -16.24 4.85 1.78
C GLY A 113 -16.30 5.97 2.84
N ARG A 114 -17.38 6.01 3.63
CA ARG A 114 -17.52 6.94 4.76
C ARG A 114 -16.55 6.66 5.89
N ALA A 115 -16.34 5.39 6.24
CA ALA A 115 -15.46 4.99 7.33
C ALA A 115 -13.97 5.23 7.02
N LEU A 116 -13.60 5.30 5.74
CA LEU A 116 -12.24 5.62 5.28
C LEU A 116 -11.88 7.11 5.38
N ARG A 117 -12.85 8.00 5.67
CA ARG A 117 -12.56 9.43 5.88
C ARG A 117 -11.73 9.64 7.14
N GLY A 118 -10.64 10.38 7.04
CA GLY A 118 -9.69 10.59 8.14
C GLY A 118 -8.87 9.34 8.46
N LEU A 119 -8.56 8.51 7.46
CA LEU A 119 -7.76 7.28 7.61
C LEU A 119 -6.38 7.55 8.22
N SER A 120 -5.74 8.65 7.80
CA SER A 120 -4.40 9.06 8.24
C SER A 120 -4.31 9.39 9.73
N THR A 121 -5.43 9.71 10.38
CA THR A 121 -5.47 10.08 11.81
C THR A 121 -5.83 8.90 12.71
N ARG A 122 -5.96 7.68 12.16
CA ARG A 122 -6.37 6.48 12.91
C ARG A 122 -5.15 5.65 13.33
N SER A 123 -5.35 4.80 14.34
CA SER A 123 -4.33 3.82 14.73
C SER A 123 -4.06 2.85 13.59
N ALA A 124 -2.84 2.29 13.53
CA ALA A 124 -2.46 1.33 12.50
C ALA A 124 -3.41 0.13 12.43
N GLU A 125 -3.86 -0.36 13.58
CA GLU A 125 -4.81 -1.48 13.67
C GLU A 125 -6.17 -1.15 13.04
N HIS A 126 -6.69 0.05 13.29
CA HIS A 126 -7.95 0.48 12.69
C HIS A 126 -7.81 0.67 11.18
N VAL A 127 -6.70 1.24 10.73
CA VAL A 127 -6.39 1.33 9.29
C VAL A 127 -6.36 -0.06 8.66
N ASP A 128 -5.73 -1.05 9.31
CA ASP A 128 -5.66 -2.42 8.81
C ASP A 128 -7.06 -3.04 8.65
N VAL A 129 -7.93 -2.88 9.65
CA VAL A 129 -9.30 -3.40 9.59
C VAL A 129 -10.10 -2.70 8.49
N LEU A 130 -10.11 -1.36 8.47
CA LEU A 130 -10.88 -0.59 7.50
C LEU A 130 -10.45 -0.87 6.07
N VAL A 131 -9.14 -0.94 5.81
CA VAL A 131 -8.63 -1.19 4.46
C VAL A 131 -8.93 -2.61 3.99
N ARG A 132 -8.88 -3.62 4.87
CA ARG A 132 -9.32 -4.98 4.50
C ARG A 132 -10.80 -5.01 4.13
N LEU A 133 -11.66 -4.37 4.94
CA LEU A 133 -13.07 -4.25 4.64
C LEU A 133 -13.30 -3.51 3.32
N ALA A 134 -12.47 -2.51 3.01
CA ALA A 134 -12.52 -1.77 1.75
C ALA A 134 -12.17 -2.67 0.57
N PHE A 135 -11.10 -3.44 0.63
CA PHE A 135 -10.70 -4.32 -0.49
C PHE A 135 -11.69 -5.47 -0.73
N ASP A 136 -12.51 -5.80 0.27
CA ASP A 136 -13.60 -6.78 0.14
C ASP A 136 -14.90 -6.16 -0.41
N ALA A 137 -15.09 -4.85 -0.28
CA ALA A 137 -16.36 -4.18 -0.56
C ALA A 137 -16.33 -3.21 -1.75
N LEU A 138 -15.18 -2.61 -2.09
CA LEU A 138 -15.08 -1.62 -3.16
C LEU A 138 -15.27 -2.23 -4.55
N GLY A 139 -15.91 -1.48 -5.45
CA GLY A 139 -16.13 -1.87 -6.86
C GLY A 139 -17.39 -2.71 -7.10
N THR A 140 -18.31 -2.75 -6.14
CA THR A 140 -19.66 -3.33 -6.28
C THR A 140 -20.66 -2.34 -6.87
N LEU A 141 -20.52 -1.06 -6.57
CA LEU A 141 -21.32 0.03 -7.11
C LEU A 141 -20.79 0.46 -8.46
N LYS A 142 -21.69 0.89 -9.34
CA LYS A 142 -21.31 1.50 -10.62
C LYS A 142 -20.63 2.85 -10.37
N ARG A 143 -19.82 3.28 -11.34
CA ARG A 143 -19.04 4.54 -11.24
C ARG A 143 -19.93 5.76 -10.96
N ASP A 144 -21.06 5.82 -11.65
CA ASP A 144 -22.06 6.89 -11.65
C ASP A 144 -23.09 6.77 -10.51
N ASP A 145 -22.96 5.75 -9.65
CA ASP A 145 -23.88 5.58 -8.52
C ASP A 145 -23.62 6.66 -7.46
N SER A 146 -24.64 7.46 -7.16
CA SER A 146 -24.56 8.57 -6.19
C SER A 146 -24.26 8.12 -4.76
N ARG A 147 -24.40 6.83 -4.44
CA ARG A 147 -24.06 6.25 -3.14
C ARG A 147 -22.57 5.94 -3.00
N ARG A 148 -21.81 5.96 -4.10
CA ARG A 148 -20.38 5.68 -4.11
C ARG A 148 -19.64 6.85 -3.48
N ASP A 149 -18.97 6.59 -2.36
CA ASP A 149 -18.21 7.61 -1.64
C ASP A 149 -16.71 7.46 -1.92
N VAL A 150 -16.15 8.45 -2.63
CA VAL A 150 -14.72 8.56 -2.94
C VAL A 150 -14.07 9.75 -2.23
N GLU A 151 -14.78 10.42 -1.32
CA GLU A 151 -14.34 11.67 -0.70
C GLU A 151 -13.05 11.49 0.13
N PHE A 152 -12.84 10.30 0.70
CA PHE A 152 -11.61 9.96 1.42
C PHE A 152 -10.34 10.03 0.54
N LEU A 153 -10.48 9.95 -0.79
CA LEU A 153 -9.37 10.11 -1.73
C LEU A 153 -9.06 11.57 -2.06
N VAL A 154 -9.88 12.54 -1.63
CA VAL A 154 -9.61 13.97 -1.85
C VAL A 154 -8.45 14.44 -0.98
N ARG A 155 -8.47 14.07 0.31
CA ARG A 155 -7.41 14.40 1.26
C ARG A 155 -6.14 13.60 0.96
N ASP A 156 -5.03 14.31 0.74
CA ASP A 156 -3.77 13.72 0.29
C ASP A 156 -3.20 12.69 1.29
N GLU A 157 -3.28 12.98 2.58
CA GLU A 157 -2.76 12.08 3.63
C GLU A 157 -3.55 10.77 3.69
N ASP A 158 -4.87 10.84 3.58
CA ASP A 158 -5.74 9.65 3.58
C ASP A 158 -5.54 8.83 2.30
N ARG A 159 -5.49 9.51 1.15
CA ARG A 159 -5.18 8.91 -0.15
C ARG A 159 -3.85 8.19 -0.13
N LYS A 160 -2.78 8.81 0.37
CA LYS A 160 -1.44 8.19 0.48
C LYS A 160 -1.46 6.94 1.36
N VAL A 161 -2.13 6.97 2.50
CA VAL A 161 -2.26 5.79 3.38
C VAL A 161 -3.00 4.66 2.67
N PHE A 162 -4.14 4.97 2.05
CA PHE A 162 -4.93 3.98 1.31
C PHE A 162 -4.15 3.37 0.15
N LEU A 163 -3.52 4.19 -0.70
CA LEU A 163 -2.74 3.74 -1.85
C LEU A 163 -1.52 2.92 -1.44
N SER A 164 -0.87 3.27 -0.33
CA SER A 164 0.24 2.48 0.22
C SER A 164 -0.21 1.08 0.65
N ARG A 165 -1.43 0.94 1.18
CA ARG A 165 -2.01 -0.38 1.50
C ARG A 165 -2.51 -1.11 0.25
N ALA A 166 -3.07 -0.39 -0.72
CA ALA A 166 -3.52 -0.94 -1.99
C ALA A 166 -2.35 -1.56 -2.76
N LEU A 167 -1.18 -0.89 -2.81
CA LEU A 167 0.02 -1.43 -3.44
C LEU A 167 0.44 -2.75 -2.78
N ARG A 168 0.47 -2.82 -1.45
CA ARG A 168 0.80 -4.05 -0.71
C ARG A 168 -0.20 -5.18 -1.00
N PHE A 169 -1.49 -4.86 -1.08
CA PHE A 169 -2.52 -5.84 -1.44
C PHE A 169 -2.33 -6.36 -2.87
N LEU A 170 -2.01 -5.50 -3.84
CA LEU A 170 -1.69 -5.91 -5.21
C LEU A 170 -0.43 -6.77 -5.28
N CYS A 171 0.58 -6.49 -4.45
CA CYS A 171 1.79 -7.31 -4.34
C CYS A 171 1.54 -8.70 -3.74
N TYR A 172 0.44 -8.89 -3.00
CA TYR A 172 0.17 -10.17 -2.35
C TYR A 172 -0.13 -11.26 -3.37
N ALA A 173 0.71 -12.30 -3.37
CA ALA A 173 0.54 -13.50 -4.17
C ALA A 173 0.78 -14.72 -3.27
N PRO A 174 -0.26 -15.53 -2.97
CA PRO A 174 -0.19 -16.59 -1.96
C PRO A 174 0.82 -17.70 -2.29
N ASN A 175 1.17 -17.87 -3.57
CA ASN A 175 2.04 -18.95 -4.07
C ASN A 175 3.44 -18.45 -4.51
N ALA A 176 3.77 -17.18 -4.30
CA ALA A 176 5.01 -16.58 -4.83
C ALA A 176 6.21 -16.63 -3.86
N SER A 177 6.04 -17.19 -2.66
CA SER A 177 7.11 -17.35 -1.67
C SER A 177 8.31 -18.10 -2.29
N GLY A 178 9.45 -17.43 -2.39
CA GLY A 178 10.70 -17.98 -2.98
C GLY A 178 11.11 -17.43 -4.36
N THR A 179 10.33 -16.54 -4.98
CA THR A 179 10.67 -15.98 -6.32
C THR A 179 11.40 -14.62 -6.29
N SER A 180 11.68 -14.08 -5.11
CA SER A 180 12.40 -12.81 -4.98
C SER A 180 13.91 -13.08 -4.96
N ALA A 181 14.67 -12.32 -5.78
CA ALA A 181 16.11 -12.27 -5.60
C ALA A 181 16.39 -11.75 -4.20
N ARG A 182 16.92 -12.58 -3.30
CA ARG A 182 17.40 -12.06 -2.02
C ARG A 182 18.54 -11.10 -2.33
N ALA A 183 18.54 -9.95 -1.66
CA ALA A 183 19.75 -9.19 -1.45
C ALA A 183 20.58 -9.99 -0.43
N THR A 184 21.22 -11.07 -0.88
CA THR A 184 22.37 -11.61 -0.16
C THR A 184 23.51 -10.61 -0.31
N ASP A 185 24.37 -10.47 0.70
CA ASP A 185 25.63 -9.77 0.50
C ASP A 185 26.30 -10.42 -0.71
N ASN A 186 26.58 -9.62 -1.73
CA ASN A 186 27.30 -10.08 -2.91
C ASN A 186 28.61 -10.69 -2.39
N PRO A 187 29.00 -11.91 -2.80
CA PRO A 187 30.32 -12.47 -2.49
C PRO A 187 31.44 -11.45 -2.72
N LEU A 188 31.25 -10.59 -3.74
CA LEU A 188 32.10 -9.46 -4.11
C LEU A 188 32.08 -8.31 -3.09
N GLU A 189 30.93 -7.99 -2.50
CA GLU A 189 30.80 -6.94 -1.47
C GLU A 189 31.34 -7.42 -0.11
N THR A 190 31.12 -8.68 0.24
CA THR A 190 31.77 -9.33 1.39
C THR A 190 33.29 -9.37 1.18
N ARG A 191 33.77 -9.66 -0.03
CA ARG A 191 35.19 -9.65 -0.37
C ARG A 191 35.78 -8.24 -0.42
N LEU A 192 35.07 -7.24 -0.92
CA LEU A 192 35.51 -5.85 -0.97
C LEU A 192 35.52 -5.22 0.42
N ARG A 193 34.52 -5.49 1.28
CA ARG A 193 34.58 -5.13 2.71
C ARG A 193 35.75 -5.82 3.40
N ALA A 194 35.93 -7.12 3.19
CA ALA A 194 37.08 -7.85 3.74
C ALA A 194 38.44 -7.30 3.22
N MET A 195 38.52 -6.86 1.96
CA MET A 195 39.71 -6.21 1.38
C MET A 195 39.93 -4.81 1.97
N ALA A 196 38.88 -4.03 2.19
CA ALA A 196 38.95 -2.72 2.82
C ALA A 196 39.36 -2.83 4.30
N ASP A 197 38.76 -3.77 5.04
CA ASP A 197 39.09 -4.05 6.44
C ASP A 197 40.52 -4.61 6.57
N ALA A 198 40.98 -5.44 5.62
CA ALA A 198 42.36 -5.92 5.56
C ALA A 198 43.37 -4.82 5.19
N ALA A 199 42.98 -3.85 4.35
CA ALA A 199 43.82 -2.70 3.98
C ALA A 199 43.98 -1.70 5.13
N MET A 200 43.00 -1.61 6.03
CA MET A 200 43.05 -0.75 7.23
C MET A 200 43.98 -1.28 8.33
N GLY A 201 44.54 -2.49 8.19
CA GLY A 201 45.35 -3.15 9.22
C GLY A 201 46.79 -3.49 8.83
N VAL A 202 47.22 -3.27 7.58
CA VAL A 202 48.56 -3.71 7.14
C VAL A 202 49.20 -2.74 6.17
N ASP A 203 49.95 -1.77 6.70
CA ASP A 203 50.91 -1.00 5.90
C ASP A 203 52.06 -1.94 5.47
N GLY A 204 52.14 -2.25 4.18
CA GLY A 204 53.34 -2.84 3.54
C GLY A 204 53.34 -4.34 3.24
N ALA A 205 52.22 -5.07 3.31
CA ALA A 205 52.21 -6.49 2.94
C ALA A 205 52.32 -6.72 1.42
N PRO A 206 53.12 -7.71 0.95
CA PRO A 206 53.17 -8.08 -0.45
C PRO A 206 51.83 -8.63 -0.94
N ALA A 207 51.41 -8.23 -2.14
CA ALA A 207 50.08 -8.52 -2.72
C ALA A 207 49.64 -10.01 -2.72
N ARG A 208 50.61 -10.93 -2.60
CA ARG A 208 50.37 -12.38 -2.58
C ARG A 208 49.85 -12.87 -1.22
N GLU A 209 50.30 -12.27 -0.12
CA GLU A 209 49.84 -12.60 1.24
C GLU A 209 48.45 -12.00 1.52
N LEU A 210 48.19 -10.79 1.00
CA LEU A 210 46.86 -10.18 1.01
C LEU A 210 45.84 -11.04 0.24
N ARG A 211 46.23 -11.57 -0.94
CA ARG A 211 45.39 -12.52 -1.70
C ARG A 211 45.12 -13.82 -0.94
N ALA A 212 46.12 -14.40 -0.26
CA ALA A 212 45.94 -15.62 0.53
C ALA A 212 45.03 -15.40 1.74
N ALA A 213 45.17 -14.26 2.43
CA ALA A 213 44.31 -13.87 3.54
C ALA A 213 42.85 -13.64 3.10
N VAL A 214 42.64 -12.99 1.95
CA VAL A 214 41.30 -12.77 1.36
C VAL A 214 40.63 -14.08 0.97
N VAL A 215 41.37 -15.04 0.40
CA VAL A 215 40.84 -16.37 0.06
C VAL A 215 40.50 -17.18 1.32
N GLY A 216 41.33 -17.09 2.37
CA GLY A 216 41.07 -17.73 3.67
C GLY A 216 39.84 -17.15 4.39
N ALA A 217 39.67 -15.83 4.39
CA ALA A 217 38.51 -15.15 4.98
C ALA A 217 37.21 -15.46 4.24
N ALA A 218 37.25 -15.52 2.90
CA ALA A 218 36.09 -15.91 2.07
C ALA A 218 35.68 -17.37 2.31
N ALA A 219 36.64 -18.28 2.51
CA ALA A 219 36.37 -19.69 2.83
C ALA A 219 35.80 -19.86 4.25
N ALA A 220 36.24 -19.05 5.22
CA ALA A 220 35.70 -19.06 6.58
C ALA A 220 34.26 -18.48 6.65
N ALA A 221 33.97 -17.43 5.88
CA ALA A 221 32.61 -16.87 5.77
C ALA A 221 31.62 -17.83 5.09
N ALA A 222 32.08 -18.64 4.13
CA ALA A 222 31.28 -19.68 3.49
C ALA A 222 30.92 -20.85 4.43
N GLN A 223 31.69 -21.05 5.51
CA GLN A 223 31.46 -22.12 6.50
C GLN A 223 30.73 -21.62 7.76
N GLY A 224 30.73 -20.31 8.02
CA GLY A 224 30.12 -19.68 9.21
C GLY A 224 28.75 -19.03 8.98
N GLY A 225 28.19 -19.10 7.77
CA GLY A 225 26.87 -18.55 7.48
C GLY A 225 25.79 -19.29 8.25
N GLN A 226 25.37 -18.76 9.39
CA GLN A 226 24.04 -19.06 9.93
C GLN A 226 23.05 -18.82 8.80
N GLU A 227 22.38 -19.87 8.36
CA GLU A 227 21.28 -19.81 7.38
C GLU A 227 20.30 -18.73 7.86
N ALA A 228 20.30 -17.57 7.20
CA ALA A 228 19.38 -16.51 7.52
C ALA A 228 17.95 -17.08 7.40
N PRO A 229 17.08 -16.85 8.41
CA PRO A 229 15.79 -17.51 8.48
C PRO A 229 15.01 -17.31 7.17
N ALA A 230 14.43 -18.40 6.65
CA ALA A 230 13.71 -18.37 5.39
C ALA A 230 12.58 -17.33 5.45
N LEU A 231 12.74 -16.24 4.69
CA LEU A 231 11.74 -15.19 4.57
C LEU A 231 10.48 -15.77 3.93
N THR A 232 9.41 -15.90 4.71
CA THR A 232 8.14 -16.55 4.32
C THR A 232 7.19 -15.64 3.53
N ALA A 233 7.60 -14.41 3.24
CA ALA A 233 6.78 -13.43 2.55
C ALA A 233 6.92 -13.52 1.01
N PRO A 234 5.87 -13.15 0.25
CA PRO A 234 5.98 -12.92 -1.19
C PRO A 234 6.93 -11.75 -1.53
N PRO A 235 7.44 -11.66 -2.78
CA PRO A 235 8.19 -10.49 -3.25
C PRO A 235 7.45 -9.17 -2.98
N MET A 236 8.18 -8.08 -2.73
CA MET A 236 7.63 -6.74 -2.44
C MET A 236 6.79 -6.64 -1.15
N LEU A 237 6.81 -7.68 -0.30
CA LEU A 237 6.13 -7.68 0.99
C LEU A 237 7.06 -8.10 2.13
N SER A 238 6.70 -7.67 3.33
CA SER A 238 7.27 -8.15 4.60
C SER A 238 6.31 -9.15 5.26
N PRO A 239 6.78 -10.06 6.13
CA PRO A 239 5.91 -10.96 6.89
C PRO A 239 4.75 -10.23 7.62
N ASN A 240 5.03 -9.12 8.30
CA ASN A 240 4.00 -8.31 8.97
C ASN A 240 2.96 -7.75 8.00
N ALA A 241 3.36 -7.37 6.80
CA ALA A 241 2.43 -6.87 5.78
C ALA A 241 1.48 -7.97 5.30
N VAL A 242 1.94 -9.21 5.20
CA VAL A 242 1.09 -10.37 4.84
C VAL A 242 0.01 -10.59 5.91
N GLU A 243 0.40 -10.58 7.19
CA GLU A 243 -0.57 -10.72 8.29
C GLU A 243 -1.58 -9.57 8.30
N ARG A 244 -1.13 -8.33 8.10
CA ARG A 244 -2.01 -7.15 8.02
C ARG A 244 -3.00 -7.20 6.86
N ILE A 245 -2.60 -7.77 5.72
CA ILE A 245 -3.47 -7.93 4.55
C ILE A 245 -4.55 -8.98 4.81
N LEU A 246 -4.18 -10.13 5.36
CA LEU A 246 -5.11 -11.24 5.57
C LEU A 246 -5.99 -11.03 6.82
N GLY A 247 -5.44 -10.36 7.83
CA GLY A 247 -5.98 -10.35 9.18
C GLY A 247 -5.54 -11.60 9.94
N LYS A 248 -5.20 -11.41 11.22
CA LYS A 248 -4.72 -12.47 12.10
C LYS A 248 -5.71 -13.63 12.18
N GLY A 249 -5.26 -14.84 11.86
CA GLY A 249 -6.06 -16.07 11.94
C GLY A 249 -7.14 -16.22 10.86
N LYS A 250 -7.24 -15.33 9.87
CA LYS A 250 -8.20 -15.47 8.78
C LYS A 250 -7.67 -16.41 7.67
N PRO A 251 -8.56 -17.18 7.01
CA PRO A 251 -8.15 -18.06 5.93
C PRO A 251 -7.64 -17.26 4.73
N LYS A 252 -6.66 -17.84 4.01
CA LYS A 252 -6.17 -17.25 2.75
C LYS A 252 -7.29 -17.26 1.71
N PRO A 253 -7.48 -16.17 0.94
CA PRO A 253 -8.47 -16.15 -0.12
C PRO A 253 -8.09 -17.12 -1.25
N SER A 254 -9.09 -17.66 -1.97
CA SER A 254 -8.83 -18.40 -3.21
C SER A 254 -8.21 -17.47 -4.26
N ALA A 255 -7.49 -18.04 -5.22
CA ALA A 255 -6.86 -17.28 -6.31
C ALA A 255 -7.90 -16.44 -7.08
N GLU A 256 -9.05 -17.03 -7.40
CA GLU A 256 -10.17 -16.35 -8.06
C GLU A 256 -10.73 -15.18 -7.23
N ALA A 257 -10.97 -15.40 -5.93
CA ALA A 257 -11.50 -14.37 -5.05
C ALA A 257 -10.49 -13.23 -4.82
N LEU A 258 -9.18 -13.54 -4.86
CA LEU A 258 -8.12 -12.55 -4.78
C LEU A 258 -8.04 -11.73 -6.07
N ALA A 259 -8.04 -12.38 -7.24
CA ALA A 259 -8.02 -11.72 -8.54
C ALA A 259 -9.19 -10.76 -8.71
N LYS A 260 -10.41 -11.22 -8.38
CA LYS A 260 -11.63 -10.39 -8.41
C LYS A 260 -11.49 -9.13 -7.56
N ARG A 261 -10.96 -9.26 -6.34
CA ARG A 261 -10.74 -8.12 -5.42
C ARG A 261 -9.66 -7.16 -5.93
N LYS A 262 -8.55 -7.68 -6.46
CA LYS A 262 -7.50 -6.87 -7.08
C LYS A 262 -8.02 -6.06 -8.26
N LEU A 263 -8.80 -6.71 -9.15
CA LEU A 263 -9.40 -6.05 -10.31
C LEU A 263 -10.39 -4.95 -9.88
N ALA A 264 -11.27 -5.25 -8.93
CA ALA A 264 -12.21 -4.28 -8.38
C ALA A 264 -11.50 -3.07 -7.75
N LEU A 265 -10.42 -3.30 -6.98
CA LEU A 265 -9.61 -2.24 -6.40
C LEU A 265 -8.92 -1.37 -7.48
N LEU A 266 -8.31 -2.00 -8.49
CA LEU A 266 -7.66 -1.29 -9.59
C LEU A 266 -8.67 -0.42 -10.36
N GLU A 267 -9.85 -0.96 -10.66
CA GLU A 267 -10.91 -0.19 -11.32
C GLU A 267 -11.43 0.93 -10.45
N PHE A 268 -11.62 0.69 -9.15
CA PHE A 268 -12.10 1.68 -8.21
C PHE A 268 -11.15 2.89 -8.16
N ILE A 269 -9.85 2.64 -7.99
CA ILE A 269 -8.80 3.68 -7.94
C ILE A 269 -8.71 4.41 -9.28
N ALA A 270 -8.71 3.67 -10.40
CA ALA A 270 -8.62 4.26 -11.72
C ALA A 270 -9.82 5.17 -12.04
N LYS A 271 -11.02 4.79 -11.62
CA LYS A 271 -12.27 5.53 -11.89
C LYS A 271 -12.67 6.47 -10.74
N ALA A 272 -11.76 6.78 -9.81
CA ALA A 272 -12.02 7.74 -8.74
C ALA A 272 -11.86 9.16 -9.30
N GLU A 273 -12.98 9.88 -9.43
CA GLU A 273 -13.04 11.21 -10.00
C GLU A 273 -14.08 12.07 -9.28
N ILE A 274 -13.91 13.38 -9.34
CA ILE A 274 -14.88 14.38 -8.90
C ILE A 274 -15.19 15.32 -10.06
N CYS A 275 -16.45 15.77 -10.17
CA CYS A 275 -16.81 16.87 -11.05
C CYS A 275 -16.52 18.18 -10.31
N GLU A 276 -15.58 18.97 -10.82
CA GLU A 276 -15.39 20.34 -10.35
C GLU A 276 -16.42 21.22 -11.07
N ARG A 277 -17.34 21.82 -10.31
CA ARG A 277 -18.29 22.80 -10.85
C ARG A 277 -17.51 24.09 -11.11
N ALA A 278 -17.68 24.69 -12.29
CA ALA A 278 -16.97 25.90 -12.73
C ALA A 278 -17.35 27.15 -11.91
N LYS A 279 -16.96 27.24 -10.64
CA LYS A 279 -16.96 28.46 -9.81
C LYS A 279 -15.91 28.30 -8.73
N ASP A 280 -14.66 28.67 -9.04
CA ASP A 280 -13.60 29.12 -8.10
C ASP A 280 -12.34 29.59 -8.88
N VAL A 281 -12.51 30.17 -10.08
CA VAL A 281 -11.46 31.00 -10.67
C VAL A 281 -11.69 32.41 -10.13
N GLU A 282 -11.03 32.75 -9.02
CA GLU A 282 -10.99 34.12 -8.53
C GLU A 282 -10.41 35.03 -9.62
N MET A 283 -11.30 35.85 -10.19
CA MET A 283 -10.95 36.99 -11.03
C MET A 283 -10.20 38.00 -10.14
N SER A 284 -8.88 38.05 -10.27
CA SER A 284 -8.10 39.22 -9.84
C SER A 284 -8.57 40.40 -10.67
N THR A 285 -9.30 41.32 -10.03
CA THR A 285 -9.74 42.57 -10.64
C THR A 285 -8.60 43.58 -10.59
N ASP A 286 -7.69 43.52 -11.56
CA ASP A 286 -6.94 44.71 -11.94
C ASP A 286 -7.71 45.43 -13.04
N LYS A 287 -8.30 46.56 -12.63
CA LYS A 287 -8.81 47.57 -13.55
C LYS A 287 -7.60 48.21 -14.22
N ASP A 288 -7.58 48.23 -15.54
CA ASP A 288 -7.27 49.45 -16.30
C ASP A 288 -7.81 49.37 -17.74
N HIS A 289 -8.28 50.52 -18.21
CA HIS A 289 -8.95 50.76 -19.49
C HIS A 289 -8.00 50.62 -20.69
N ASP A 290 -8.44 50.02 -21.80
CA ASP A 290 -8.84 50.77 -23.01
C ASP A 290 -9.44 49.87 -24.13
N LYS A 291 -10.20 50.51 -25.02
CA LYS A 291 -11.07 50.03 -26.12
C LYS A 291 -10.30 49.15 -27.15
N GLU A 292 -10.88 48.24 -27.95
CA GLU A 292 -11.92 48.46 -28.96
C GLU A 292 -12.31 47.12 -29.68
N THR A 293 -13.61 46.95 -29.97
CA THR A 293 -14.27 46.12 -31.01
C THR A 293 -13.82 44.68 -31.33
N GLY A 294 -14.71 43.71 -31.07
CA GLY A 294 -14.72 42.40 -31.72
C GLY A 294 -15.83 41.48 -31.18
N VAL A 295 -16.83 41.20 -32.03
CA VAL A 295 -17.84 40.12 -32.00
C VAL A 295 -18.04 39.40 -30.65
N THR A 296 -19.19 39.66 -30.00
CA THR A 296 -19.67 38.89 -28.85
C THR A 296 -20.05 37.46 -29.28
N GLU A 297 -19.09 36.54 -29.21
CA GLU A 297 -19.41 35.12 -29.05
C GLU A 297 -19.87 34.87 -27.62
N SER A 298 -21.14 34.47 -27.47
CA SER A 298 -21.70 33.99 -26.22
C SER A 298 -20.92 32.77 -25.71
N PRO A 299 -20.49 32.72 -24.43
CA PRO A 299 -19.77 31.56 -23.92
C PRO A 299 -20.72 30.36 -23.88
N THR A 300 -20.34 29.30 -24.59
CA THR A 300 -21.01 28.01 -24.62
C THR A 300 -20.93 27.35 -23.24
N ARG A 301 -22.12 27.06 -22.70
CA ARG A 301 -22.48 26.12 -21.60
C ARG A 301 -21.34 25.30 -20.98
N ASP A 302 -21.15 25.52 -19.67
CA ASP A 302 -20.60 24.64 -18.63
C ASP A 302 -20.16 23.22 -19.09
N GLU A 303 -18.88 23.05 -19.40
CA GLU A 303 -18.25 21.72 -19.34
C GLU A 303 -17.73 21.52 -17.91
N ASP A 304 -18.43 20.71 -17.11
CA ASP A 304 -17.90 20.23 -15.83
C ASP A 304 -16.58 19.48 -16.10
N SER A 305 -15.44 20.05 -15.69
CA SER A 305 -14.15 19.38 -15.85
C SER A 305 -14.02 18.25 -14.84
N VAL A 306 -14.00 17.02 -15.32
CA VAL A 306 -13.81 15.83 -14.48
C VAL A 306 -12.33 15.71 -14.11
N ARG A 307 -12.04 15.68 -12.80
CA ARG A 307 -10.69 15.50 -12.28
C ARG A 307 -10.54 14.14 -11.61
N PHE A 308 -9.54 13.37 -12.02
CA PHE A 308 -9.16 12.14 -11.32
C PHE A 308 -8.53 12.45 -9.96
N LEU A 309 -9.00 11.76 -8.92
CA LEU A 309 -8.50 11.92 -7.55
C LEU A 309 -7.13 11.24 -7.34
N VAL A 310 -6.81 10.24 -8.17
CA VAL A 310 -5.52 9.55 -8.13
C VAL A 310 -4.76 9.83 -9.42
N SER A 311 -3.63 10.50 -9.28
CA SER A 311 -2.78 10.92 -10.39
C SER A 311 -2.10 9.71 -11.06
N GLY A 312 -1.63 9.90 -12.30
CA GLY A 312 -0.87 8.87 -13.00
C GLY A 312 0.42 8.48 -12.27
N SER A 313 1.08 9.47 -11.65
CA SER A 313 2.29 9.25 -10.86
C SER A 313 2.04 8.38 -9.62
N GLU A 314 0.90 8.56 -8.95
CA GLU A 314 0.48 7.72 -7.83
C GLU A 314 0.04 6.31 -8.26
N MET A 315 -0.53 6.18 -9.47
CA MET A 315 -0.95 4.88 -10.01
C MET A 315 0.20 4.04 -10.57
N LEU A 316 1.32 4.66 -10.96
CA LEU A 316 2.40 4.01 -11.71
C LEU A 316 2.82 2.66 -11.10
N THR A 317 3.17 2.65 -9.80
CA THR A 317 3.62 1.43 -9.13
C THR A 317 2.54 0.37 -9.04
N HIS A 318 1.28 0.76 -8.84
CA HIS A 318 0.14 -0.15 -8.78
C HIS A 318 -0.09 -0.81 -10.14
N CYS A 319 -0.01 -0.04 -11.23
CA CYS A 319 -0.18 -0.55 -12.58
C CYS A 319 1.00 -1.43 -13.03
N ILE A 320 2.24 -1.11 -12.63
CA ILE A 320 3.41 -1.98 -12.87
C ILE A 320 3.20 -3.33 -12.20
N VAL A 321 2.89 -3.35 -10.90
CA VAL A 321 2.67 -4.59 -10.14
C VAL A 321 1.49 -5.37 -10.72
N ALA A 322 0.37 -4.70 -10.96
CA ALA A 322 -0.82 -5.33 -11.54
C ALA A 322 -0.51 -5.96 -12.90
N SER A 323 0.24 -5.29 -13.77
CA SER A 323 0.60 -5.81 -15.11
C SER A 323 1.50 -7.06 -15.08
N CYS A 324 2.04 -7.40 -13.91
CA CYS A 324 2.83 -8.60 -13.67
C CYS A 324 2.10 -9.62 -12.77
N ASP A 325 0.78 -9.46 -12.56
CA ASP A 325 0.01 -10.40 -11.75
C ASP A 325 -0.08 -11.78 -12.43
N SER A 326 -0.22 -12.83 -11.61
CA SER A 326 -0.43 -14.19 -12.09
C SER A 326 -1.80 -14.39 -12.74
N ASP A 327 -2.80 -13.59 -12.35
CA ASP A 327 -4.11 -13.59 -12.98
C ASP A 327 -4.12 -12.75 -14.26
N HIS A 328 -4.62 -13.34 -15.35
CA HIS A 328 -4.60 -12.71 -16.67
C HIS A 328 -5.42 -11.42 -16.74
N GLU A 329 -6.59 -11.35 -16.10
CA GLU A 329 -7.44 -10.16 -16.18
C GLU A 329 -6.86 -9.00 -15.37
N VAL A 330 -6.25 -9.29 -14.21
CA VAL A 330 -5.50 -8.29 -13.45
C VAL A 330 -4.30 -7.79 -14.25
N ALA A 331 -3.53 -8.69 -14.86
CA ALA A 331 -2.36 -8.36 -15.68
C ALA A 331 -2.73 -7.48 -16.89
N LYS A 332 -3.74 -7.92 -17.65
CA LYS A 332 -4.27 -7.18 -18.80
C LYS A 332 -4.74 -5.79 -18.39
N ARG A 333 -5.49 -5.68 -17.29
CA ARG A 333 -6.00 -4.40 -16.82
C ARG A 333 -4.89 -3.46 -16.35
N GLY A 334 -3.87 -3.98 -15.67
CA GLY A 334 -2.68 -3.23 -15.28
C GLY A 334 -1.96 -2.63 -16.49
N GLU A 335 -1.77 -3.43 -17.55
CA GLU A 335 -1.13 -2.99 -18.80
C GLU A 335 -1.96 -1.91 -19.53
N GLU A 336 -3.28 -2.06 -19.58
CA GLU A 336 -4.17 -1.03 -20.13
C GLU A 336 -4.06 0.30 -19.39
N LEU A 337 -4.01 0.25 -18.05
CA LEU A 337 -3.90 1.45 -17.22
C LEU A 337 -2.53 2.11 -17.32
N LEU A 338 -1.44 1.35 -17.49
CA LEU A 338 -0.12 1.93 -17.79
C LEU A 338 -0.19 2.81 -19.05
N LYS A 339 -0.80 2.31 -20.12
CA LYS A 339 -0.91 3.01 -21.42
C LYS A 339 -1.90 4.17 -21.43
N ARG A 340 -2.86 4.21 -20.50
CA ARG A 340 -3.92 5.24 -20.49
C ARG A 340 -3.75 6.28 -19.39
N ARG A 341 -3.12 5.90 -18.29
CA ARG A 341 -3.03 6.70 -17.05
C ARG A 341 -1.62 6.96 -16.59
N CYS A 342 -0.62 6.26 -17.13
CA CYS A 342 0.77 6.37 -16.69
C CYS A 342 1.74 6.57 -17.87
N THR A 343 1.30 7.22 -18.95
CA THR A 343 2.16 7.42 -20.13
C THR A 343 3.31 8.36 -19.82
N TRP A 344 4.47 8.04 -20.38
CA TRP A 344 5.71 8.80 -20.19
C TRP A 344 6.43 9.11 -21.53
N GLU A 345 6.20 8.33 -22.59
CA GLU A 345 6.85 8.49 -23.91
C GLU A 345 6.25 9.59 -24.80
N THR A 346 5.23 10.31 -24.34
CA THR A 346 4.47 11.27 -25.17
C THR A 346 4.98 12.70 -25.01
N ASN A 347 4.76 13.56 -26.02
CA ASN A 347 5.09 15.01 -25.96
C ASN A 347 4.47 15.74 -24.75
N ARG A 348 3.41 15.17 -24.18
CA ARG A 348 2.84 15.57 -22.88
C ARG A 348 2.76 14.33 -22.01
N PRO A 349 3.82 14.00 -21.25
CA PRO A 349 3.81 12.82 -20.40
C PRO A 349 2.85 13.03 -19.22
N ILE A 350 2.08 12.00 -18.87
CA ILE A 350 1.27 12.02 -17.65
C ILE A 350 2.16 11.81 -16.42
N VAL A 351 3.22 11.02 -16.58
CA VAL A 351 4.20 10.73 -15.54
C VAL A 351 5.56 11.26 -15.97
N ASN A 352 6.11 12.17 -15.16
CA ASN A 352 7.49 12.60 -15.29
C ASN A 352 8.41 11.56 -14.63
N LEU A 353 9.25 10.89 -15.41
CA LEU A 353 10.23 9.93 -14.89
C LEU A 353 11.44 10.61 -14.23
N ASP A 354 11.67 11.91 -14.51
CA ASP A 354 12.73 12.71 -13.89
C ASP A 354 12.29 13.38 -12.57
N ASP A 355 11.08 13.10 -12.12
CA ASP A 355 10.65 13.44 -10.78
C ASP A 355 11.35 12.53 -9.76
N ALA A 356 12.10 13.13 -8.82
CA ALA A 356 12.87 12.42 -7.80
C ALA A 356 12.01 11.52 -6.90
N ASP A 357 10.74 11.88 -6.66
CA ASP A 357 9.82 11.05 -5.89
C ASP A 357 9.36 9.83 -6.70
N VAL A 358 9.15 9.98 -8.00
CA VAL A 358 8.83 8.85 -8.91
C VAL A 358 10.00 7.87 -8.95
N ALA A 359 11.21 8.36 -9.22
CA ALA A 359 12.42 7.54 -9.22
C ALA A 359 12.64 6.85 -7.86
N SER A 360 12.47 7.59 -6.75
CA SER A 360 12.55 7.03 -5.39
C SER A 360 11.54 5.91 -5.13
N ARG A 361 10.30 6.04 -5.61
CA ARG A 361 9.28 4.99 -5.49
C ARG A 361 9.65 3.74 -6.32
N LEU A 362 10.17 3.93 -7.53
CA LEU A 362 10.62 2.84 -8.40
C LEU A 362 11.81 2.08 -7.78
N PHE A 363 12.83 2.79 -7.28
CA PHE A 363 13.95 2.17 -6.58
C PHE A 363 13.51 1.38 -5.34
N ARG A 364 12.63 1.97 -4.51
CA ARG A 364 12.11 1.29 -3.31
C ARG A 364 11.34 0.02 -3.67
N LEU A 365 10.53 0.04 -4.72
CA LEU A 365 9.80 -1.13 -5.19
C LEU A 365 10.75 -2.20 -5.74
N PHE A 366 11.81 -1.80 -6.43
CA PHE A 366 12.82 -2.69 -7.01
C PHE A 366 13.65 -3.40 -5.94
N LEU A 367 14.26 -2.61 -5.04
CA LEU A 367 15.24 -3.03 -4.04
C LEU A 367 14.61 -3.62 -2.77
N GLY A 368 13.41 -3.19 -2.39
CA GLY A 368 12.81 -3.54 -1.10
C GLY A 368 13.41 -2.72 0.06
N SER A 369 13.36 -3.29 1.26
CA SER A 369 13.94 -2.70 2.47
C SER A 369 15.41 -3.09 2.63
N SER A 370 16.17 -2.19 3.24
CA SER A 370 17.55 -2.43 3.67
C SER A 370 17.64 -3.49 4.78
N LEU A 371 18.85 -4.04 4.96
CA LEU A 371 19.10 -5.16 5.87
C LEU A 371 19.04 -4.79 7.37
N ASP A 372 19.16 -3.51 7.70
CA ASP A 372 18.98 -2.96 9.05
C ASP A 372 17.51 -3.03 9.52
N VAL A 373 16.55 -3.16 8.60
CA VAL A 373 15.14 -3.32 8.95
C VAL A 373 14.91 -4.72 9.56
N PRO A 374 14.18 -4.81 10.70
CA PRO A 374 13.81 -6.08 11.31
C PRO A 374 13.17 -7.04 10.31
N VAL A 375 13.52 -8.33 10.41
CA VAL A 375 13.14 -9.38 9.44
C VAL A 375 11.62 -9.43 9.19
N GLU A 376 10.81 -9.24 10.24
CA GLU A 376 9.35 -9.28 10.18
C GLU A 376 8.76 -8.09 9.42
N SER A 377 9.48 -6.95 9.40
CA SER A 377 9.07 -5.71 8.74
C SER A 377 9.82 -5.44 7.44
N ARG A 378 10.80 -6.28 7.10
CA ARG A 378 11.65 -6.13 5.92
C ARG A 378 10.87 -6.46 4.66
N VAL A 379 10.72 -5.48 3.77
CA VAL A 379 10.10 -5.68 2.45
C VAL A 379 11.08 -6.38 1.54
N LEU A 380 10.69 -7.51 0.95
CA LEU A 380 11.52 -8.23 -0.01
C LEU A 380 11.66 -7.48 -1.34
N PRO A 381 12.78 -7.67 -2.07
CA PRO A 381 12.92 -7.12 -3.42
C PRO A 381 11.82 -7.57 -4.39
N ALA A 382 11.68 -6.85 -5.50
CA ALA A 382 10.69 -7.16 -6.54
C ALA A 382 10.90 -8.54 -7.19
N SER A 383 9.82 -9.09 -7.76
CA SER A 383 9.92 -10.29 -8.61
C SER A 383 10.65 -9.96 -9.93
N PRO A 384 11.24 -10.95 -10.63
CA PRO A 384 11.95 -10.71 -11.89
C PRO A 384 11.11 -9.97 -12.94
N ALA A 385 9.81 -10.27 -13.05
CA ALA A 385 8.91 -9.62 -13.99
C ALA A 385 8.71 -8.12 -13.67
N VAL A 386 8.52 -7.79 -12.40
CA VAL A 386 8.37 -6.40 -11.94
C VAL A 386 9.68 -5.64 -12.09
N LYS A 387 10.81 -6.26 -11.73
CA LYS A 387 12.15 -5.69 -11.92
C LYS A 387 12.40 -5.29 -13.37
N LEU A 388 12.07 -6.17 -14.31
CA LEU A 388 12.23 -5.92 -15.74
C LEU A 388 11.43 -4.69 -16.22
N LYS A 389 10.20 -4.50 -15.71
CA LYS A 389 9.43 -3.29 -16.05
C LYS A 389 10.03 -2.03 -15.43
N ILE A 390 10.43 -2.09 -14.16
CA ILE A 390 10.99 -0.94 -13.46
C ILE A 390 12.32 -0.50 -14.09
N ILE A 391 13.23 -1.43 -14.35
CA ILE A 391 14.56 -1.09 -14.91
C ILE A 391 14.42 -0.38 -16.26
N ASN A 392 13.49 -0.80 -17.12
CA ASN A 392 13.23 -0.13 -18.39
C ASN A 392 12.76 1.33 -18.23
N LEU A 393 12.07 1.65 -17.14
CA LEU A 393 11.68 3.03 -16.81
C LEU A 393 12.85 3.83 -16.22
N LEU A 394 13.66 3.20 -15.38
CA LEU A 394 14.86 3.84 -14.79
C LEU A 394 15.88 4.20 -15.87
N THR A 395 16.06 3.36 -16.91
CA THR A 395 16.92 3.62 -18.09
C THR A 395 16.39 4.74 -19.01
N ARG A 396 15.42 5.52 -18.54
CA ARG A 396 14.87 6.70 -19.22
C ARG A 396 14.83 7.93 -18.33
N SER A 397 15.31 7.81 -17.10
CA SER A 397 15.27 8.84 -16.07
C SER A 397 16.69 9.34 -15.81
N ILE A 398 16.93 10.62 -16.07
CA ILE A 398 18.16 11.32 -15.69
C ILE A 398 18.23 11.40 -14.16
N ALA A 399 17.11 11.69 -13.51
CA ALA A 399 17.06 11.70 -12.04
C ALA A 399 17.49 10.34 -11.46
N ALA A 400 17.08 9.22 -12.06
CA ALA A 400 17.52 7.90 -11.62
C ALA A 400 19.02 7.65 -11.82
N ALA A 401 19.64 8.25 -12.83
CA ALA A 401 21.09 8.17 -13.05
C ALA A 401 21.87 8.83 -11.91
N ASP A 402 21.34 9.92 -11.33
CA ASP A 402 21.96 10.69 -10.24
C ASP A 402 21.59 10.22 -8.82
N MET A 403 20.83 9.13 -8.67
CA MET A 403 20.38 8.65 -7.35
C MET A 403 21.33 7.61 -6.72
N PHE A 404 22.54 8.03 -6.38
CA PHE A 404 23.48 7.21 -5.61
C PHE A 404 23.06 7.07 -4.14
N PRO A 405 23.25 5.89 -3.50
CA PRO A 405 23.83 4.64 -4.04
C PRO A 405 22.82 3.71 -4.74
N LYS A 406 21.53 4.08 -4.79
CA LYS A 406 20.44 3.19 -5.24
C LYS A 406 20.60 2.74 -6.70
N ASN A 407 21.06 3.63 -7.57
CA ASN A 407 21.35 3.34 -8.98
C ASN A 407 22.33 2.16 -9.14
N ILE A 408 23.42 2.13 -8.36
CA ILE A 408 24.42 1.05 -8.39
C ILE A 408 23.92 -0.21 -7.69
N GLU A 409 23.15 -0.09 -6.60
CA GLU A 409 22.52 -1.25 -5.95
C GLU A 409 21.59 -2.00 -6.91
N VAL A 410 20.83 -1.27 -7.74
CA VAL A 410 20.00 -1.84 -8.79
C VAL A 410 20.84 -2.61 -9.82
N VAL A 411 21.93 -2.02 -10.30
CA VAL A 411 22.86 -2.67 -11.23
C VAL A 411 23.40 -3.96 -10.63
N LYS A 412 23.92 -3.90 -9.39
CA LYS A 412 24.43 -5.07 -8.67
C LYS A 412 23.39 -6.18 -8.59
N MET A 413 22.15 -5.84 -8.24
CA MET A 413 21.08 -6.83 -8.12
C MET A 413 20.64 -7.40 -9.49
N CYS A 414 20.73 -6.64 -10.57
CA CYS A 414 20.51 -7.17 -11.92
C CYS A 414 21.61 -8.16 -12.34
N LEU A 415 22.88 -7.87 -12.03
CA LEU A 415 24.02 -8.66 -12.49
C LEU A 415 24.26 -9.91 -11.65
N TYR A 416 24.19 -9.77 -10.32
CA TYR A 416 24.62 -10.78 -9.36
C TYR A 416 23.53 -11.24 -8.39
N GLY A 417 22.33 -10.65 -8.45
CA GLY A 417 21.22 -11.03 -7.57
C GLY A 417 20.75 -12.46 -7.83
N GLU A 418 20.37 -13.16 -6.76
CA GLU A 418 19.83 -14.52 -6.83
C GLU A 418 18.59 -14.59 -7.74
N GLY A 419 18.46 -15.57 -8.63
CA GLY A 419 17.30 -15.64 -9.54
C GLY A 419 17.26 -14.56 -10.63
N THR A 420 18.37 -13.85 -10.88
CA THR A 420 18.49 -13.00 -12.08
C THR A 420 18.44 -13.83 -13.37
N THR A 421 18.05 -13.19 -14.47
CA THR A 421 17.95 -13.81 -15.81
C THR A 421 18.88 -13.11 -16.79
N THR A 422 19.23 -13.76 -17.90
CA THR A 422 20.03 -13.13 -18.98
C THR A 422 19.43 -11.80 -19.44
N ARG A 423 18.10 -11.72 -19.51
CA ARG A 423 17.39 -10.50 -19.88
C ARG A 423 17.55 -9.40 -18.82
N LEU A 424 17.43 -9.74 -17.54
CA LEU A 424 17.61 -8.76 -16.46
C LEU A 424 19.06 -8.27 -16.37
N LYS A 425 20.04 -9.15 -16.61
CA LYS A 425 21.46 -8.77 -16.74
C LYS A 425 21.66 -7.78 -17.89
N ALA A 426 21.09 -8.05 -19.07
CA ALA A 426 21.18 -7.15 -20.21
C ALA A 426 20.60 -5.76 -19.90
N CYS A 427 19.39 -5.69 -19.31
CA CYS A 427 18.80 -4.41 -18.90
C CYS A 427 19.62 -3.71 -17.79
N GLY A 428 20.25 -4.47 -16.89
CA GLY A 428 21.17 -3.91 -15.89
C GLY A 428 22.42 -3.28 -16.53
N MET A 429 22.96 -3.90 -17.58
CA MET A 429 24.06 -3.33 -18.36
C MET A 429 23.62 -2.10 -19.14
N GLU A 430 22.44 -2.11 -19.75
CA GLU A 430 21.87 -0.92 -20.40
C GLU A 430 21.70 0.24 -19.40
N PHE A 431 21.20 -0.04 -18.19
CA PHE A 431 21.09 0.97 -17.14
C PHE A 431 22.46 1.47 -16.67
N THR A 432 23.47 0.61 -16.64
CA THR A 432 24.86 1.01 -16.34
C THR A 432 25.37 2.02 -17.37
N VAL A 433 25.17 1.74 -18.67
CA VAL A 433 25.52 2.68 -19.75
C VAL A 433 24.75 3.99 -19.59
N TRP A 434 23.46 3.93 -19.24
CA TRP A 434 22.63 5.11 -18.99
C TRP A 434 23.17 5.97 -17.84
N ILE A 435 23.53 5.35 -16.71
CA ILE A 435 24.16 6.03 -15.57
C ILE A 435 25.47 6.71 -16.02
N LEU A 436 26.36 5.98 -16.70
CA LEU A 436 27.65 6.53 -17.15
C LEU A 436 27.53 7.70 -18.13
N THR A 437 26.42 7.78 -18.86
CA THR A 437 26.20 8.81 -19.87
C THR A 437 25.49 10.04 -19.32
N HIS A 438 24.68 9.89 -18.26
CA HIS A 438 23.80 10.97 -17.79
C HIS A 438 24.08 11.42 -16.35
N ALA A 439 24.77 10.61 -15.54
CA ALA A 439 25.10 11.01 -14.17
C ALA A 439 26.05 12.22 -14.17
N THR A 440 25.88 13.08 -13.17
CA THR A 440 26.76 14.22 -12.95
C THR A 440 28.19 13.77 -12.64
N ASN A 441 29.17 14.63 -12.94
CA ASN A 441 30.59 14.33 -12.67
C ASN A 441 30.88 14.01 -11.20
N ALA A 442 30.13 14.63 -10.28
CA ALA A 442 30.24 14.36 -8.84
C ALA A 442 29.83 12.92 -8.52
N GLU A 443 28.70 12.47 -9.05
CA GLU A 443 28.21 11.11 -8.87
C GLU A 443 29.11 10.09 -9.57
N LEU A 444 29.53 10.36 -10.81
CA LEU A 444 30.48 9.51 -11.54
C LEU A 444 31.76 9.26 -10.74
N ALA A 445 32.32 10.30 -10.12
CA ALA A 445 33.49 10.16 -9.26
C ALA A 445 33.21 9.29 -8.02
N ALA A 446 32.01 9.37 -7.45
CA ALA A 446 31.62 8.62 -6.26
C ALA A 446 31.51 7.10 -6.52
N PHE A 447 30.95 6.68 -7.67
CA PHE A 447 30.75 5.25 -7.95
C PHE A 447 31.74 4.61 -8.94
N ALA A 448 32.54 5.39 -9.67
CA ALA A 448 33.52 4.84 -10.63
C ALA A 448 34.42 3.74 -10.05
N PRO A 449 34.94 3.81 -8.81
CA PRO A 449 35.74 2.74 -8.23
C PRO A 449 34.95 1.43 -8.06
N SER A 450 33.70 1.52 -7.61
CA SER A 450 32.83 0.36 -7.37
C SER A 450 32.39 -0.31 -8.67
N LEU A 451 32.12 0.49 -9.71
CA LEU A 451 31.72 -0.03 -11.01
C LEU A 451 32.88 -0.69 -11.76
N MET A 452 34.06 -0.05 -11.76
CA MET A 452 35.28 -0.59 -12.37
C MET A 452 35.67 -1.94 -11.75
N ALA A 453 35.61 -2.06 -10.43
CA ALA A 453 35.88 -3.31 -9.73
C ALA A 453 34.93 -4.45 -10.20
N GLY A 454 33.63 -4.16 -10.31
CA GLY A 454 32.65 -5.14 -10.78
C GLY A 454 32.83 -5.54 -12.26
N MET A 455 33.19 -4.60 -13.13
CA MET A 455 33.41 -4.88 -14.56
C MET A 455 34.67 -5.71 -14.81
N ILE A 456 35.75 -5.48 -14.07
CA ILE A 456 36.99 -6.27 -14.18
C ILE A 456 36.73 -7.73 -13.83
N GLU A 457 35.94 -8.00 -12.79
CA GLU A 457 35.63 -9.37 -12.37
C GLU A 457 34.77 -10.14 -13.38
N ILE A 458 33.89 -9.45 -14.14
CA ILE A 458 33.13 -10.06 -15.24
C ILE A 458 34.06 -10.44 -16.41
N LEU A 459 35.12 -9.67 -16.64
CA LEU A 459 36.08 -9.95 -17.71
C LEU A 459 37.05 -11.09 -17.34
N ASP A 460 37.31 -11.27 -16.05
CA ASP A 460 38.19 -12.33 -15.52
C ASP A 460 37.45 -13.66 -15.25
N SER A 461 36.12 -13.67 -15.34
CA SER A 461 35.25 -14.86 -15.19
C SER A 461 34.83 -15.46 -16.52
#